data_AF-A0A6J1X2U8-F1
#
_entry.id   AF-A0A6J1X2U8-F1
#
_cell.length_a   1.000
_cell.length_b   1.000
_cell.length_c   1.000
_cell.angle_alpha   90.00
_cell.angle_beta   90.00
_cell.angle_gamma   90.00
#
_symmetry.space_group_name_H-M   'P 1'
#
loop_
_entity.id
_entity.type
_entity.pdbx_description
1 polymer ?
#
loop_
_entity_poly.entity_id
_entity_poly.type
_entity_poly.pdbx_seq_one_letter_code
_entity_poly.pdbx_strand_id
1 'polypeptide(L)'
;MLIVFIHVSTSYCRCEVEVLEEKVYPSKHNYEDVMESVRWMDDDLLHHLEPKIIEPQPNTYAYTKALTENMVSEHAGKYPIIIARPSIVTAALKEPIPGWVDNLNGPTGLIVGAGKGNLDTYSCEITKYVTNSVVDY
;
A
#
# COMPACT_ATOMS: atom_id res chain seq x y z
N MET A 1 21.87 2.80 21.30
CA MET A 1 21.69 1.49 20.66
C MET A 1 20.30 1.46 20.07
N LEU A 2 20.14 1.12 18.78
CA LEU A 2 18.81 0.99 18.16
C LEU A 2 18.10 -0.24 18.76
N ILE A 3 16.86 -0.07 19.21
CA ILE A 3 16.08 -1.16 19.84
C ILE A 3 15.36 -1.99 18.78
N VAL A 4 14.63 -1.31 17.89
CA VAL A 4 13.91 -1.92 16.77
C VAL A 4 13.72 -0.89 15.67
N PHE A 5 13.76 -1.32 14.42
CA PHE A 5 13.36 -0.54 13.26
C PHE A 5 12.05 -1.12 12.71
N ILE A 6 10.98 -0.33 12.74
CA ILE A 6 9.68 -0.75 12.23
C ILE A 6 9.47 -0.06 10.88
N HIS A 7 9.48 -0.85 9.82
CA HIS A 7 9.05 -0.40 8.50
C HIS A 7 7.54 -0.58 8.39
N VAL A 8 6.81 0.53 8.22
CA VAL A 8 5.37 0.50 7.98
C VAL A 8 5.11 0.41 6.47
N SER A 9 4.75 -0.79 6.04
CA SER A 9 4.33 -1.12 4.67
C SER A 9 2.80 -1.03 4.55
N THR A 10 2.16 -1.95 3.84
CA THR A 10 0.71 -2.03 3.66
C THR A 10 0.32 -3.45 3.19
N SER A 11 -0.89 -3.90 3.51
CA SER A 11 -1.42 -5.17 2.99
C SER A 11 -1.63 -5.18 1.48
N TYR A 12 -1.54 -4.02 0.81
CA TYR A 12 -1.69 -3.84 -0.63
C TYR A 12 -0.34 -3.85 -1.38
N CYS A 13 0.76 -4.20 -0.70
CA CYS A 13 2.08 -4.23 -1.33
C CYS A 13 2.25 -5.41 -2.31
N ARG A 14 1.34 -6.39 -2.29
CA ARG A 14 1.39 -7.60 -3.13
C ARG A 14 0.01 -7.94 -3.67
N CYS A 15 -0.55 -7.08 -4.52
CA CYS A 15 -1.89 -7.27 -5.09
C CYS A 15 -2.01 -8.49 -6.02
N GLU A 16 -0.90 -9.04 -6.49
CA GLU A 16 -0.80 -10.25 -7.31
C GLU A 16 -0.96 -11.55 -6.50
N VAL A 17 -0.82 -11.48 -5.17
CA VAL A 17 -0.96 -12.64 -4.30
C VAL A 17 -2.36 -12.65 -3.70
N GLU A 18 -3.05 -13.79 -3.81
CA GLU A 18 -4.41 -13.95 -3.27
C GLU A 18 -4.42 -13.95 -1.73
N VAL A 19 -3.45 -14.64 -1.11
CA VAL A 19 -3.27 -14.71 0.34
C VAL A 19 -1.89 -14.20 0.71
N LEU A 20 -1.85 -13.01 1.31
CA LEU A 20 -0.61 -12.39 1.79
C LEU A 20 -0.22 -12.98 3.14
N GLU A 21 0.86 -13.77 3.16
CA GLU A 21 1.39 -14.41 4.36
C GLU A 21 2.43 -13.53 5.07
N GLU A 22 2.71 -13.83 6.35
CA GLU A 22 3.76 -13.19 7.16
C GLU A 22 5.17 -13.67 6.77
N LYS A 23 5.55 -13.41 5.52
CA LYS A 23 6.88 -13.66 4.95
C LYS A 23 7.32 -12.52 4.05
N VAL A 24 8.62 -12.44 3.79
CA VAL A 24 9.17 -11.53 2.79
C VAL A 24 8.97 -12.14 1.40
N TYR A 25 8.49 -11.33 0.47
CA TYR A 25 8.32 -11.71 -0.93
C TYR A 25 9.38 -11.01 -1.77
N PRO A 26 10.09 -11.70 -2.68
CA PRO A 26 11.05 -11.06 -3.57
C PRO A 26 10.35 -10.01 -4.45
N SER A 27 11.00 -8.86 -4.66
CA SER A 27 10.55 -7.86 -5.62
C SER A 27 10.91 -8.30 -7.03
N LYS A 28 10.09 -7.87 -8.00
CA LYS A 28 10.36 -8.09 -9.43
C LYS A 28 11.66 -7.43 -9.88
N HIS A 29 11.97 -6.26 -9.31
CA HIS A 29 13.13 -5.46 -9.64
C HIS A 29 13.98 -5.24 -8.38
N ASN A 30 15.29 -5.06 -8.57
CA ASN A 30 16.19 -4.57 -7.54
C ASN A 30 15.91 -3.06 -7.31
N TYR A 31 16.02 -2.60 -6.06
CA TYR A 31 15.64 -1.23 -5.72
C TYR A 31 16.67 -0.20 -6.16
N GLU A 32 17.96 -0.55 -6.16
CA GLU A 32 19.02 0.31 -6.67
C GLU A 32 18.84 0.61 -8.16
N ASP A 33 18.52 -0.40 -8.96
CA ASP A 33 18.28 -0.26 -10.41
C ASP A 33 17.09 0.68 -10.70
N VAL A 34 16.01 0.55 -9.93
CA VAL A 34 14.83 1.40 -10.05
C VAL A 34 15.16 2.84 -9.64
N MET A 35 15.88 3.01 -8.52
CA MET A 35 16.32 4.33 -8.09
C MET A 35 17.28 4.96 -9.10
N GLU A 36 18.16 4.19 -9.74
CA GLU A 36 19.04 4.69 -10.79
C GLU A 36 18.24 5.12 -12.01
N SER A 37 17.28 4.30 -12.45
CA SER A 37 16.38 4.63 -13.56
C SER A 37 15.67 5.96 -13.35
N VAL A 38 15.10 6.18 -12.15
CA VAL A 38 14.44 7.44 -11.79
C VAL A 38 15.42 8.62 -11.71
N ARG A 39 16.71 8.39 -11.43
CA ARG A 39 17.72 9.46 -11.34
C ARG A 39 18.15 10.00 -12.70
N TRP A 40 18.24 9.16 -13.74
CA TRP A 40 18.81 9.56 -15.03
C TRP A 40 17.77 9.78 -16.13
N MET A 41 16.61 9.12 -16.06
CA MET A 41 15.52 9.31 -17.01
C MET A 41 14.80 10.64 -16.77
N ASP A 42 14.32 11.27 -17.83
CA ASP A 42 13.37 12.38 -17.74
C ASP A 42 11.94 11.90 -17.43
N ASP A 43 11.08 12.83 -17.00
CA ASP A 43 9.70 12.53 -16.57
C ASP A 43 8.82 11.96 -17.69
N ASP A 44 9.04 12.36 -18.95
CA ASP A 44 8.26 11.90 -20.10
C ASP A 44 8.58 10.43 -20.40
N LEU A 45 9.87 10.07 -20.37
CA LEU A 45 10.32 8.69 -20.52
C LEU A 45 9.85 7.81 -19.36
N LEU A 46 9.92 8.30 -18.13
CA LEU A 46 9.41 7.59 -16.95
C LEU A 46 7.91 7.33 -17.06
N HIS A 47 7.11 8.33 -17.44
CA HIS A 47 5.67 8.14 -17.65
C HIS A 47 5.36 7.10 -18.72
N HIS A 48 6.18 7.04 -19.78
CA HIS A 48 5.99 6.06 -20.84
C HIS A 48 6.29 4.62 -20.36
N LEU A 49 7.31 4.45 -19.52
CA LEU A 49 7.75 3.13 -19.04
C LEU A 49 7.04 2.67 -17.77
N GLU A 50 6.56 3.58 -16.93
CA GLU A 50 5.94 3.32 -15.63
C GLU A 50 4.92 2.17 -15.69
N PRO A 51 3.92 2.17 -16.61
CA PRO A 51 2.89 1.13 -16.61
C PRO A 51 3.49 -0.27 -16.70
N LYS A 52 4.58 -0.45 -17.45
CA LYS A 52 5.23 -1.74 -17.63
C LYS A 52 6.14 -2.12 -16.48
N ILE A 53 6.78 -1.12 -15.87
CA ILE A 53 7.68 -1.32 -14.72
C ILE A 53 6.88 -1.76 -13.50
N ILE A 54 5.76 -1.10 -13.20
CA ILE A 54 5.02 -1.36 -11.96
C ILE A 54 4.19 -2.64 -12.00
N GLU A 55 3.88 -3.19 -13.18
CA GLU A 55 3.18 -4.46 -13.34
C GLU A 55 3.79 -5.58 -12.46
N PRO A 56 2.99 -6.33 -11.70
CA PRO A 56 1.53 -6.41 -11.72
C PRO A 56 0.81 -5.45 -10.74
N GLN A 57 1.51 -4.50 -10.14
CA GLN A 57 0.94 -3.64 -9.11
C GLN A 57 -0.04 -2.63 -9.69
N PRO A 58 -1.11 -2.28 -8.96
CA PRO A 58 -2.15 -1.39 -9.47
C PRO A 58 -1.71 0.09 -9.55
N ASN A 59 -0.64 0.46 -8.84
CA ASN A 59 -0.10 1.82 -8.80
C ASN A 59 1.34 1.83 -8.27
N THR A 60 2.00 2.98 -8.44
CA THR A 60 3.37 3.24 -7.94
C THR A 60 3.49 3.15 -6.42
N TYR A 61 2.42 3.43 -5.67
CA TYR A 61 2.42 3.28 -4.20
C TYR A 61 2.58 1.82 -3.76
N ALA A 62 1.76 0.91 -4.29
CA ALA A 62 1.86 -0.52 -4.01
C ALA A 62 3.22 -1.06 -4.45
N TYR A 63 3.67 -0.67 -5.64
CA TYR A 63 4.98 -1.03 -6.18
C TYR A 63 6.16 -0.61 -5.30
N THR A 64 6.18 0.65 -4.87
CA THR A 64 7.26 1.17 -4.02
C THR A 64 7.26 0.55 -2.63
N LYS A 65 6.09 0.26 -2.04
CA LYS A 65 5.99 -0.50 -0.78
C LYS A 65 6.57 -1.92 -0.93
N ALA A 66 6.20 -2.62 -2.01
CA ALA A 66 6.73 -3.96 -2.32
C ALA A 66 8.27 -3.97 -2.47
N LEU A 67 8.80 -2.96 -3.15
CA LEU A 67 10.22 -2.77 -3.39
C LEU A 67 10.97 -2.45 -2.09
N THR A 68 10.39 -1.59 -1.26
CA THR A 68 10.99 -1.18 0.03
C THR A 68 11.05 -2.33 1.02
N GLU A 69 10.05 -3.23 1.04
CA GLU A 69 10.12 -4.43 1.89
C GLU A 69 11.35 -5.28 1.58
N ASN A 70 11.75 -5.39 0.32
CA ASN A 70 12.94 -6.13 -0.07
C ASN A 70 14.22 -5.42 0.40
N MET A 71 14.33 -4.12 0.11
CA MET A 71 15.46 -3.30 0.56
C MET A 71 15.67 -3.38 2.08
N VAL A 72 14.57 -3.28 2.84
CA VAL A 72 14.60 -3.35 4.30
C VAL A 72 14.98 -4.76 4.76
N SER A 73 14.47 -5.80 4.09
CA SER A 73 14.79 -7.19 4.43
C SER A 73 16.26 -7.57 4.23
N GLU A 74 16.96 -6.97 3.27
CA GLU A 74 18.39 -7.20 3.06
C GLU A 74 19.26 -6.73 4.23
N HIS A 75 18.74 -5.82 5.05
CA HIS A 75 19.39 -5.33 6.25
C HIS A 75 19.03 -6.15 7.50
N ALA A 76 18.17 -7.17 7.36
CA ALA A 76 17.87 -8.10 8.43
C ALA A 76 19.13 -8.86 8.84
N GLY A 77 19.51 -8.76 10.11
CA GLY A 77 20.77 -9.30 10.65
C GLY A 77 21.78 -8.22 11.02
N LYS A 78 21.74 -7.05 10.37
CA LYS A 78 22.45 -5.86 10.85
C LYS A 78 21.62 -5.06 11.85
N TYR A 79 20.30 -5.01 11.63
CA TYR A 79 19.37 -4.33 12.52
C TYR A 79 18.20 -5.24 12.92
N PRO A 80 17.64 -5.07 14.14
CA PRO A 80 16.37 -5.69 14.52
C PRO A 80 15.23 -5.00 13.76
N ILE A 81 14.67 -5.66 12.76
CA ILE A 81 13.70 -5.08 11.82
C ILE A 81 12.35 -5.79 11.92
N ILE A 82 11.27 -5.01 11.88
CA ILE A 82 9.89 -5.49 11.75
C ILE A 82 9.26 -4.80 10.52
N ILE A 83 8.54 -5.57 9.70
CA ILE A 83 7.71 -5.04 8.62
C ILE A 83 6.25 -5.15 9.06
N ALA A 84 5.58 -4.02 9.27
CA ALA A 84 4.17 -3.97 9.61
C ALA A 84 3.33 -3.69 8.36
N ARG A 85 2.30 -4.50 8.09
CA ARG A 85 1.44 -4.38 6.90
C ARG A 85 -0.02 -4.03 7.29
N PRO A 86 -0.31 -2.77 7.65
CA PRO A 86 -1.67 -2.36 7.95
C PRO A 86 -2.59 -2.50 6.73
N SER A 87 -3.87 -2.77 6.99
CA SER A 87 -4.96 -2.71 6.02
C SER A 87 -5.37 -1.26 5.70
N ILE A 88 -6.36 -1.08 4.82
CA ILE A 88 -6.92 0.26 4.57
C ILE A 88 -7.56 0.78 5.86
N VAL A 89 -7.12 1.98 6.26
CA VAL A 89 -7.77 2.76 7.30
C VAL A 89 -8.89 3.56 6.64
N THR A 90 -10.10 3.47 7.20
CA THR A 90 -11.27 4.23 6.74
C THR A 90 -11.64 5.27 7.79
N ALA A 91 -12.93 5.60 7.92
CA ALA A 91 -13.38 6.62 8.84
C ALA A 91 -13.11 6.26 10.31
N ALA A 92 -12.67 7.26 11.07
CA ALA A 92 -12.45 7.14 12.50
C ALA A 92 -13.76 6.80 13.22
N LEU A 93 -13.71 5.83 14.14
CA LEU A 93 -14.86 5.50 14.98
C LEU A 93 -15.13 6.58 16.04
N LYS A 94 -14.07 7.18 16.61
CA LYS A 94 -14.18 8.09 17.76
C LYS A 94 -13.35 9.36 17.61
N GLU A 95 -12.02 9.25 17.46
CA GLU A 95 -11.10 10.40 17.44
C GLU A 95 -10.53 10.65 16.03
N PRO A 96 -10.35 11.91 15.60
CA PRO A 96 -10.60 13.15 16.34
C PRO A 96 -12.09 13.53 16.45
N ILE A 97 -12.91 13.09 15.49
CA ILE A 97 -14.38 13.08 15.55
C ILE A 97 -14.89 11.82 14.84
N PRO A 98 -16.05 11.25 15.24
CA PRO A 98 -16.63 10.11 14.54
C PRO A 98 -16.88 10.44 13.06
N GLY A 99 -16.50 9.54 12.17
CA GLY A 99 -16.63 9.73 10.72
C GLY A 99 -15.49 10.54 10.08
N TRP A 100 -14.48 10.96 10.85
CA TRP A 100 -13.35 11.70 10.30
C TRP A 100 -12.53 10.83 9.34
N VAL A 101 -12.14 11.41 8.22
CA VAL A 101 -11.27 10.80 7.21
C VAL A 101 -10.18 11.80 6.84
N ASP A 102 -8.97 11.29 6.63
CA ASP A 102 -7.82 12.09 6.22
C ASP A 102 -7.79 12.34 4.70
N ASN A 103 -8.40 11.42 3.92
CA ASN A 103 -8.49 11.51 2.47
C ASN A 103 -9.75 10.79 1.93
N LEU A 104 -10.02 10.95 0.63
CA LEU A 104 -11.15 10.31 -0.07
C LEU A 104 -10.70 9.20 -1.03
N ASN A 105 -9.50 8.66 -0.84
CA ASN A 105 -8.95 7.66 -1.76
C ASN A 105 -9.66 6.32 -1.60
N GLY A 106 -9.99 5.69 -2.73
CA GLY A 106 -10.53 4.33 -2.76
C GLY A 106 -11.83 4.15 -1.97
N PRO A 107 -11.93 3.16 -1.06
CA PRO A 107 -13.15 2.86 -0.30
C PRO A 107 -13.69 4.04 0.51
N THR A 108 -12.82 4.91 1.02
CA THR A 108 -13.23 6.05 1.84
C THR A 108 -14.09 7.04 1.06
N GLY A 109 -13.73 7.32 -0.20
CA GLY A 109 -14.53 8.16 -1.09
C GLY A 109 -15.90 7.56 -1.41
N LEU A 110 -15.96 6.23 -1.62
CA LEU A 110 -17.22 5.52 -1.84
C LEU A 110 -18.14 5.62 -0.61
N ILE A 111 -17.60 5.38 0.59
CA ILE A 111 -18.35 5.47 1.85
C ILE A 111 -18.89 6.89 2.06
N VAL A 112 -18.05 7.91 1.85
CA VAL A 112 -18.47 9.32 2.01
C VAL A 112 -19.52 9.71 0.97
N GLY A 113 -19.36 9.30 -0.30
CA GLY A 113 -20.32 9.60 -1.35
C GLY A 113 -21.68 8.93 -1.13
N ALA A 114 -21.68 7.67 -0.67
CA ALA A 114 -22.89 6.97 -0.27
C ALA A 114 -23.54 7.63 0.96
N GLY A 115 -22.74 7.95 1.99
CA GLY A 115 -23.23 8.62 3.21
C GLY A 115 -23.80 10.02 2.96
N LYS A 116 -23.34 10.72 1.91
CA LYS A 116 -23.87 12.02 1.48
C LYS A 116 -25.08 11.92 0.54
N GLY A 117 -25.45 10.73 0.08
CA GLY A 117 -26.52 10.54 -0.91
C GLY A 117 -26.15 10.98 -2.34
N ASN A 118 -24.85 11.09 -2.64
CA ASN A 118 -24.37 11.41 -3.99
C ASN A 118 -24.07 10.14 -4.82
N LEU A 119 -24.01 8.98 -4.16
CA LEU A 119 -23.82 7.68 -4.79
C LEU A 119 -24.96 6.76 -4.38
N ASP A 120 -25.89 6.53 -5.31
CA ASP A 120 -27.05 5.66 -5.10
C ASP A 120 -26.76 4.20 -5.50
N THR A 121 -25.86 3.96 -6.45
CA THR A 121 -25.52 2.62 -6.92
C THR A 121 -24.08 2.59 -7.44
N TYR A 122 -23.36 1.52 -7.13
CA TYR A 122 -22.05 1.25 -7.73
C TYR A 122 -21.99 -0.24 -8.12
N SER A 123 -21.42 -0.51 -9.29
CA SER A 123 -21.20 -1.89 -9.75
C SER A 123 -19.95 -2.44 -9.06
N CYS A 124 -20.09 -3.60 -8.40
CA CYS A 124 -19.00 -4.31 -7.75
C CYS A 124 -19.14 -5.79 -8.06
N GLU A 125 -18.08 -6.42 -8.58
CA GLU A 125 -18.02 -7.87 -8.66
C GLU A 125 -17.74 -8.43 -7.26
N ILE A 126 -18.68 -9.20 -6.70
CA ILE A 126 -18.54 -9.83 -5.38
C ILE A 126 -17.67 -11.11 -5.53
N THR A 127 -16.42 -10.94 -5.89
CA THR A 127 -15.43 -12.04 -5.93
C THR A 127 -14.48 -12.00 -4.74
N LYS A 128 -14.47 -10.91 -3.96
CA LYS A 128 -13.59 -10.73 -2.78
C LYS A 128 -14.39 -10.25 -1.57
N TYR A 129 -14.05 -10.77 -0.40
CA TYR A 129 -14.65 -10.37 0.87
C TYR A 129 -13.93 -9.13 1.42
N VAL A 130 -14.69 -8.12 1.88
CA VAL A 130 -14.15 -6.97 2.61
C VAL A 130 -14.49 -7.16 4.08
N THR A 131 -13.46 -7.26 4.92
CA THR A 131 -13.62 -7.33 6.38
C THR A 131 -13.23 -6.00 6.99
N ASN A 132 -14.17 -5.35 7.66
CA ASN A 132 -13.90 -4.17 8.47
C ASN A 132 -13.64 -4.61 9.91
N SER A 133 -12.50 -4.22 10.45
CA SER A 133 -12.18 -4.42 11.86
C SER A 133 -11.92 -3.08 12.50
N VAL A 134 -12.54 -2.84 13.66
CA VAL A 134 -12.22 -1.66 14.47
C VAL A 134 -10.83 -1.88 15.07
N VAL A 135 -9.93 -0.93 14.84
CA VAL A 135 -8.61 -0.91 15.47
C VAL A 135 -8.68 0.14 16.57
N ASP A 136 -8.70 -0.31 17.83
CA ASP A 136 -8.58 0.57 18.98
C ASP A 136 -7.09 0.92 19.15
N TYR A 137 -6.76 2.21 19.13
CA TYR A 137 -5.43 2.75 19.44
C TYR A 137 -5.32 3.12 20.92
#